data_AF-A0A430UWJ8-F1
#
_entry.id   AF-A0A430UWJ8-F1
#
_cell.length_a   1.000
_cell.length_b   1.000
_cell.length_c   1.000
_cell.angle_alpha   90.00
_cell.angle_beta   90.00
_cell.angle_gamma   90.00
#
_symmetry.space_group_name_H-M   'P 1'
#
loop_
_entity.id
_entity.type
_entity.pdbx_description
1 polymer ?
#
loop_
_entity_poly.entity_id
_entity_poly.type
_entity_poly.pdbx_seq_one_letter_code
_entity_poly.pdbx_strand_id
1 'polypeptide(L)'
;MRAVMNGEAELGYTAEVGMEELYQGVGPYQGYRPQVGYLVHTFYLYPMETFFVTLKANANRYRSLADLSGRPVFFFTAGNMNWLNAQRIFKALEYRFNHVEIDTGAIADALRAGTIVASVAYTISRASLVPAIREAEIRADLQVINPTPEEVRKLQGAGLEVVRISPRAFTKDVGVREILAVPLIFGYNARADLPEDLVYQILKAFEKAAPRLAERDAGFRPLAENFAALQVAAIRATPSIPVHPGLARYLREKGVWQAEWKVAQGR
;
A
#
# COMPACT_ATOMS: atom_id res chain seq x y z
N MET A 1 -2.43 -6.68 13.79
CA MET A 1 -1.09 -7.32 13.77
C MET A 1 -0.70 -7.89 15.14
N ARG A 2 -0.63 -7.10 16.23
CA ARG A 2 -0.25 -7.61 17.57
C ARG A 2 -1.08 -8.80 18.06
N ALA A 3 -2.40 -8.74 17.95
CA ALA A 3 -3.29 -9.84 18.32
C ALA A 3 -2.85 -11.16 17.65
N VAL A 4 -2.57 -11.14 16.35
CA VAL A 4 -2.08 -12.32 15.63
C VAL A 4 -0.73 -12.77 16.17
N MET A 5 0.23 -11.87 16.34
CA MET A 5 1.56 -12.22 16.83
C MET A 5 1.59 -12.71 18.29
N ASN A 6 0.55 -12.40 19.06
CA ASN A 6 0.32 -12.88 20.42
C ASN A 6 -0.51 -14.16 20.49
N GLY A 7 -1.03 -14.67 19.37
CA GLY A 7 -1.89 -15.86 19.36
C GLY A 7 -3.37 -15.59 19.68
N GLU A 8 -3.80 -14.34 19.68
CA GLU A 8 -5.19 -13.92 19.91
C GLU A 8 -6.02 -13.90 18.60
N ALA A 9 -5.37 -14.11 17.45
CA ALA A 9 -5.98 -14.21 16.13
C ALA A 9 -5.08 -15.00 15.16
N GLU A 10 -5.63 -15.48 14.03
CA GLU A 10 -4.89 -16.29 13.04
C GLU A 10 -4.33 -15.44 11.89
N LEU A 11 -5.09 -14.44 11.43
CA LEU A 11 -4.78 -13.64 10.25
C LEU A 11 -4.82 -12.14 10.56
N GLY A 12 -3.83 -11.42 10.05
CA GLY A 12 -3.74 -9.97 10.14
C GLY A 12 -4.05 -9.34 8.79
N TYR A 13 -5.09 -8.51 8.75
CA TYR A 13 -5.32 -7.65 7.58
C TYR A 13 -4.25 -6.54 7.56
N THR A 14 -3.32 -6.64 6.63
CA THR A 14 -2.14 -5.75 6.54
C THR A 14 -1.62 -5.69 5.11
N ALA A 15 -0.90 -4.61 4.81
CA ALA A 15 -0.08 -4.55 3.61
C ALA A 15 1.33 -5.05 3.89
N GLU A 16 2.06 -5.32 2.81
CA GLU A 16 3.48 -5.67 2.87
C GLU A 16 4.31 -4.62 3.64
N VAL A 17 4.08 -3.32 3.42
CA VAL A 17 4.88 -2.24 4.03
C VAL A 17 4.70 -2.17 5.56
N GLY A 18 3.52 -2.55 6.06
CA GLY A 18 3.24 -2.57 7.50
C GLY A 18 4.01 -3.60 8.29
N MET A 19 4.49 -4.63 7.61
CA MET A 19 5.30 -5.67 8.22
C MET A 19 6.78 -5.29 8.22
N GLU A 20 7.22 -4.27 7.49
CA GLU A 20 8.64 -3.90 7.46
C GLU A 20 9.12 -3.34 8.81
N GLU A 21 8.37 -2.41 9.40
CA GLU A 21 8.68 -1.85 10.73
C GLU A 21 8.70 -2.92 11.82
N LEU A 22 7.89 -3.97 11.66
CA LEU A 22 7.86 -5.11 12.57
C LEU A 22 9.20 -5.85 12.60
N TYR A 23 9.78 -6.13 11.44
CA TYR A 23 11.08 -6.82 11.33
C TYR A 23 12.26 -5.90 11.63
N GLN A 24 12.11 -4.60 11.40
CA GLN A 24 13.11 -3.60 11.79
C GLN A 24 13.08 -3.28 13.29
N GLY A 25 11.97 -3.58 13.99
CA GLY A 25 11.81 -3.28 15.42
C GLY A 25 11.73 -1.78 15.71
N VAL A 26 11.13 -1.01 14.80
CA VAL A 26 11.03 0.47 14.87
C VAL A 26 9.58 0.93 15.01
N GLY A 27 9.40 2.24 15.19
CA GLY A 27 8.08 2.85 15.25
C GLY A 27 7.22 2.23 16.37
N PRO A 28 5.97 1.80 16.08
CA PRO A 28 5.11 1.22 17.09
C PRO A 28 5.63 -0.12 17.63
N TYR A 29 6.59 -0.78 16.97
CA TYR A 29 7.13 -2.08 17.39
C TYR A 29 8.45 -1.99 18.17
N GLN A 30 8.92 -0.78 18.50
CA GLN A 30 10.12 -0.63 19.31
C GLN A 30 9.99 -1.34 20.67
N GLY A 31 10.92 -2.24 20.97
CA GLY A 31 10.92 -3.04 22.20
C GLY A 31 9.83 -4.12 22.27
N TYR A 32 8.97 -4.25 21.26
CA TYR A 32 7.95 -5.28 21.23
C TYR A 32 8.55 -6.65 20.92
N ARG A 33 8.12 -7.67 21.68
CA ARG A 33 8.41 -9.08 21.43
C ARG A 33 7.10 -9.84 21.28
N PRO A 34 6.88 -10.53 20.15
CA PRO A 34 5.67 -11.33 19.98
C PRO A 34 5.68 -12.53 20.94
N GLN A 35 4.51 -12.92 21.45
CA GLN A 35 4.42 -14.09 22.33
C GLN A 35 4.57 -15.41 21.57
N VAL A 36 4.08 -15.45 20.32
CA VAL A 36 4.08 -16.67 19.49
C VAL A 36 5.07 -16.52 18.34
N GLY A 37 4.89 -15.51 17.49
CA GLY A 37 5.75 -15.33 16.32
C GLY A 37 5.40 -14.11 15.48
N TYR A 38 6.32 -13.76 14.59
CA TYR A 38 6.14 -12.64 13.65
C TYR A 38 5.21 -13.01 12.50
N LEU A 39 4.57 -11.99 11.91
CA LEU A 39 3.85 -12.13 10.65
C LEU A 39 4.81 -12.38 9.49
N VAL A 40 4.39 -13.15 8.49
CA VAL A 40 5.17 -13.48 7.28
C VAL A 40 4.34 -13.25 6.02
N HIS A 41 4.97 -13.09 4.85
CA HIS A 41 4.22 -13.01 3.59
C HIS A 41 3.37 -14.26 3.40
N THR A 42 2.05 -14.10 3.30
CA THR A 42 1.10 -15.24 3.30
C THR A 42 0.13 -15.18 2.14
N PHE A 43 -0.67 -14.12 2.03
CA PHE A 43 -1.69 -13.98 1.00
C PHE A 43 -2.04 -12.51 0.75
N TYR A 44 -2.09 -12.12 -0.51
CA TYR A 44 -2.37 -10.78 -0.99
C TYR A 44 -3.57 -10.75 -1.93
N LEU A 45 -4.42 -9.73 -1.75
CA LEU A 45 -5.71 -9.61 -2.41
C LEU A 45 -5.76 -8.51 -3.46
N TYR A 46 -5.20 -7.34 -3.14
CA TYR A 46 -5.25 -6.22 -4.06
C TYR A 46 -4.18 -5.15 -3.75
N PRO A 47 -3.78 -4.37 -4.76
CA PRO A 47 -3.01 -3.15 -4.55
C PRO A 47 -3.88 -2.00 -4.04
N MET A 48 -3.26 -1.10 -3.27
CA MET A 48 -3.71 0.28 -3.10
C MET A 48 -2.64 1.20 -3.69
N GLU A 49 -3.03 2.07 -4.61
CA GLU A 49 -2.09 2.93 -5.33
C GLU A 49 -2.04 4.32 -4.69
N THR A 50 -0.96 4.62 -3.96
CA THR A 50 -0.79 5.90 -3.24
C THR A 50 -0.29 7.01 -4.17
N PHE A 51 -0.96 8.16 -4.13
CA PHE A 51 -0.60 9.39 -4.85
C PHE A 51 -0.96 10.62 -4.01
N PHE A 52 -0.74 11.82 -4.55
CA PHE A 52 -0.89 13.07 -3.82
C PHE A 52 -1.87 14.01 -4.51
N VAL A 53 -2.66 14.73 -3.70
CA VAL A 53 -3.60 15.74 -4.16
C VAL A 53 -3.44 17.06 -3.41
N THR A 54 -3.71 18.17 -4.09
CA THR A 54 -3.85 19.52 -3.53
C THR A 54 -5.12 20.17 -4.06
N LEU A 55 -5.38 21.44 -3.73
CA LEU A 55 -6.42 22.22 -4.39
C LEU A 55 -5.99 22.63 -5.79
N LYS A 56 -6.94 22.67 -6.73
CA LYS A 56 -6.73 23.15 -8.10
C LYS A 56 -6.17 24.57 -8.15
N ALA A 57 -6.58 25.44 -7.22
CA ALA A 57 -6.01 26.78 -7.06
C ALA A 57 -4.49 26.78 -6.75
N ASN A 58 -3.97 25.69 -6.18
CA ASN A 58 -2.56 25.51 -5.86
C ASN A 58 -1.78 24.72 -6.91
N ALA A 59 -2.39 24.33 -8.04
CA ALA A 59 -1.77 23.51 -9.08
C ALA A 59 -0.46 24.12 -9.61
N ASN A 60 -0.37 25.45 -9.67
CA ASN A 60 0.84 26.13 -10.11
C ASN A 60 1.95 26.16 -9.06
N ARG A 61 1.61 25.96 -7.77
CA ARG A 61 2.52 26.02 -6.63
C ARG A 61 3.09 24.65 -6.24
N TYR A 62 2.31 23.59 -6.41
CA TYR A 62 2.73 22.23 -6.11
C TYR A 62 2.61 21.37 -7.36
N ARG A 63 3.72 21.22 -8.08
CA ARG A 63 3.80 20.55 -9.38
C ARG A 63 4.57 19.22 -9.31
N SER A 64 5.26 18.98 -8.20
CA SER A 64 6.11 17.81 -7.95
C SER A 64 6.05 17.39 -6.48
N LEU A 65 6.59 16.21 -6.17
CA LEU A 65 6.70 15.78 -4.77
C LEU A 65 7.75 16.61 -4.00
N ALA A 66 8.76 17.15 -4.70
CA ALA A 66 9.75 18.06 -4.13
C ALA A 66 9.10 19.29 -3.49
N ASP A 67 8.05 19.85 -4.12
CA ASP A 67 7.33 21.02 -3.62
C ASP A 67 6.63 20.77 -2.28
N LEU A 68 6.41 19.49 -1.93
CA LEU A 68 5.82 19.04 -0.67
C LEU A 68 6.86 18.80 0.43
N SER A 69 8.16 18.76 0.09
CA SER A 69 9.24 18.48 1.05
C SER A 69 9.27 19.49 2.20
N GLY A 70 8.96 19.02 3.41
CA GLY A 70 8.88 19.82 4.63
C GLY A 70 7.63 20.72 4.73
N ARG A 71 6.70 20.65 3.78
CA ARG A 71 5.41 21.36 3.86
C ARG A 71 4.42 20.59 4.75
N PRO A 72 3.46 21.27 5.38
CA PRO A 72 2.44 20.58 6.16
C PRO A 72 1.52 19.77 5.23
N VAL A 73 1.61 18.44 5.31
CA VAL A 73 0.87 17.51 4.46
C VAL A 73 0.16 16.50 5.33
N PHE A 74 -1.11 16.21 5.03
CA PHE A 74 -1.79 15.07 5.62
C PHE A 74 -1.42 13.81 4.85
N PHE A 75 -0.47 13.04 5.37
CA PHE A 75 -0.02 11.77 4.76
C PHE A 75 -0.96 10.58 5.03
N PHE A 76 -2.23 10.85 5.33
CA PHE A 76 -3.19 9.91 5.91
C PHE A 76 -2.87 9.56 7.37
N THR A 77 -3.82 8.91 8.07
CA THR A 77 -3.71 8.64 9.51
C THR A 77 -2.43 7.90 9.87
N ALA A 78 -1.69 8.40 10.88
CA ALA A 78 -0.43 7.82 11.30
C ALA A 78 -0.57 6.33 11.68
N GLY A 79 0.42 5.53 11.28
CA GLY A 79 0.44 4.08 11.48
C GLY A 79 -0.38 3.26 10.47
N ASN A 80 -1.22 3.89 9.63
CA ASN A 80 -1.88 3.17 8.54
C ASN A 80 -0.91 2.87 7.40
N MET A 81 -1.21 1.84 6.60
CA MET A 81 -0.31 1.36 5.53
C MET A 81 -0.02 2.43 4.46
N ASN A 82 -0.99 3.29 4.13
CA ASN A 82 -0.78 4.39 3.19
C ASN A 82 0.15 5.48 3.76
N TRP A 83 0.12 5.69 5.09
CA TRP A 83 1.05 6.60 5.77
C TRP A 83 2.47 6.05 5.73
N LEU A 84 2.65 4.75 6.02
CA LEU A 84 3.94 4.06 5.89
C LEU A 84 4.45 4.08 4.44
N ASN A 85 3.56 3.88 3.46
CA ASN A 85 3.91 3.98 2.05
C ASN A 85 4.36 5.41 1.69
N ALA A 86 3.68 6.44 2.19
CA ALA A 86 4.11 7.82 1.98
C ALA A 86 5.48 8.12 2.60
N GLN A 87 5.77 7.57 3.78
CA GLN A 87 7.08 7.67 4.41
C GLN A 87 8.18 7.04 3.56
N ARG A 88 7.98 5.82 3.03
CA ARG A 88 8.99 5.19 2.17
C ARG A 88 9.19 5.95 0.85
N ILE A 89 8.13 6.52 0.27
CA ILE A 89 8.21 7.38 -0.93
C ILE A 89 9.10 8.59 -0.63
N PHE A 90 8.83 9.32 0.46
CA PHE A 90 9.60 10.51 0.82
C PHE A 90 11.04 10.16 1.22
N LYS A 91 11.26 9.03 1.90
CA LYS A 91 12.60 8.52 2.22
C LYS A 91 13.41 8.21 0.97
N ALA A 92 12.82 7.50 -0.01
CA ALA A 92 13.48 7.16 -1.28
C ALA A 92 13.82 8.40 -2.12
N LEU A 93 13.05 9.48 -1.97
CA LEU A 93 13.29 10.77 -2.62
C LEU A 93 14.19 11.71 -1.82
N GLU A 94 14.60 11.32 -0.60
CA GLU A 94 15.38 12.14 0.32
C GLU A 94 14.66 13.46 0.71
N TYR A 95 13.33 13.40 0.80
CA TYR A 95 12.49 14.55 1.15
C TYR A 95 12.09 14.56 2.62
N ARG A 96 11.85 15.76 3.15
CA ARG A 96 11.45 15.95 4.55
C ARG A 96 9.97 15.61 4.72
N PHE A 97 9.69 14.65 5.59
CA PHE A 97 8.34 14.22 5.94
C PHE A 97 7.78 15.12 7.05
N ASN A 98 6.81 15.98 6.72
CA ASN A 98 6.14 16.87 7.68
C ASN A 98 4.64 16.55 7.72
N HIS A 99 4.28 15.60 8.57
CA HIS A 99 2.92 15.11 8.72
C HIS A 99 2.10 16.00 9.64
N VAL A 100 0.91 16.40 9.18
CA VAL A 100 -0.12 17.04 10.00
C VAL A 100 -1.27 16.07 10.15
N GLU A 101 -1.48 15.58 11.37
CA GLU A 101 -2.57 14.66 11.68
C GLU A 101 -3.90 15.43 11.75
N ILE A 102 -4.89 14.97 11.00
CA ILE A 102 -6.25 15.51 10.97
C ILE A 102 -7.26 14.38 10.84
N ASP A 103 -8.51 14.65 11.19
CA ASP A 103 -9.61 13.75 10.84
C ASP A 103 -9.77 13.67 9.31
N THR A 104 -10.04 12.48 8.78
CA THR A 104 -10.20 12.27 7.33
C THR A 104 -11.37 13.06 6.74
N GLY A 105 -12.39 13.34 7.54
CA GLY A 105 -13.51 14.21 7.18
C GLY A 105 -13.13 15.70 7.10
N ALA A 106 -11.96 16.10 7.61
CA ALA A 106 -11.50 17.49 7.59
C ALA A 106 -10.61 17.84 6.37
N ILE A 107 -10.27 16.89 5.49
CA ILE A 107 -9.30 17.09 4.40
C ILE A 107 -9.62 18.33 3.54
N ALA A 108 -10.86 18.47 3.07
CA ALA A 108 -11.26 19.61 2.21
C ALA A 108 -11.18 20.95 2.93
N ASP A 109 -11.52 21.00 4.21
CA ASP A 109 -11.52 22.24 4.99
C ASP A 109 -10.10 22.63 5.40
N ALA A 110 -9.29 21.64 5.78
CA ALA A 110 -7.88 21.84 6.09
C ALA A 110 -7.07 22.34 4.88
N LEU A 111 -7.35 21.80 3.68
CA LEU A 111 -6.79 22.29 2.42
C LEU A 111 -7.21 23.73 2.11
N ARG A 112 -8.50 24.07 2.27
CA ARG A 112 -9.03 25.43 2.03
C ARG A 112 -8.47 26.45 3.01
N ALA A 113 -8.34 26.06 4.27
CA ALA A 113 -7.72 26.88 5.31
C ALA A 113 -6.18 27.01 5.14
N GLY A 114 -5.57 26.18 4.29
CA GLY A 114 -4.11 26.16 4.10
C GLY A 114 -3.32 25.59 5.28
N THR A 115 -4.01 24.99 6.25
CA THR A 115 -3.38 24.28 7.38
C THR A 115 -2.63 23.04 6.95
N ILE A 116 -3.08 22.42 5.85
CA ILE A 116 -2.30 21.48 5.04
C ILE A 116 -2.26 21.98 3.60
N VAL A 117 -1.19 21.67 2.88
CA VAL A 117 -1.04 22.08 1.48
C VAL A 117 -1.37 20.95 0.49
N ALA A 118 -1.31 19.71 0.96
CA ALA A 118 -1.62 18.51 0.19
C ALA A 118 -2.11 17.40 1.12
N SER A 119 -2.73 16.39 0.54
CA SER A 119 -3.10 15.15 1.19
C SER A 119 -2.61 13.97 0.35
N VAL A 120 -2.23 12.88 1.02
CA VAL A 120 -2.19 11.57 0.40
C VAL A 120 -3.61 11.19 -0.03
N ALA A 121 -3.71 10.59 -1.21
CA ALA A 121 -4.87 9.93 -1.73
C ALA A 121 -4.46 8.54 -2.24
N TYR A 122 -5.43 7.64 -2.41
CA TYR A 122 -5.16 6.35 -3.00
C TYR A 122 -6.38 5.77 -3.68
N THR A 123 -6.14 4.92 -4.67
CA THR A 123 -7.14 4.01 -5.21
C THR A 123 -7.02 2.64 -4.59
N ILE A 124 -8.10 1.87 -4.66
CA ILE A 124 -8.15 0.45 -4.37
C ILE A 124 -8.33 -0.27 -5.70
N SER A 125 -7.42 -1.19 -6.01
CA SER A 125 -7.45 -2.00 -7.24
C SER A 125 -7.54 -1.19 -8.53
N ARG A 126 -6.91 -0.01 -8.57
CA ARG A 126 -6.97 0.94 -9.71
C ARG A 126 -8.39 1.38 -10.10
N ALA A 127 -9.39 1.10 -9.26
CA ALA A 127 -10.81 1.20 -9.62
C ALA A 127 -11.54 2.26 -8.79
N SER A 128 -11.49 2.15 -7.47
CA SER A 128 -12.23 3.04 -6.57
C SER A 128 -11.29 3.97 -5.81
N LEU A 129 -11.72 5.21 -5.63
CA LEU A 129 -11.05 6.19 -4.79
C LEU A 129 -11.42 5.96 -3.33
N VAL A 130 -10.48 6.12 -2.40
CA VAL A 130 -10.76 6.04 -0.96
C VAL A 130 -11.92 6.99 -0.57
N PRO A 131 -12.88 6.55 0.27
CA PRO A 131 -14.06 7.35 0.65
C PRO A 131 -13.72 8.76 1.15
N ALA A 132 -12.70 8.90 2.00
CA ALA A 132 -12.26 10.20 2.51
C ALA A 132 -11.88 11.21 1.41
N ILE A 133 -11.21 10.75 0.35
CA ILE A 133 -10.81 11.61 -0.78
C ILE A 133 -11.99 11.84 -1.72
N ARG A 134 -12.91 10.87 -1.87
CA ARG A 134 -14.19 11.10 -2.57
C ARG A 134 -15.00 12.20 -1.91
N GLU A 135 -15.12 12.17 -0.59
CA GLU A 135 -15.82 13.21 0.18
C GLU A 135 -15.12 14.58 0.09
N ALA A 136 -13.80 14.58 0.06
CA ALA A 136 -13.03 15.80 -0.16
C ALA A 136 -13.25 16.37 -1.57
N GLU A 137 -13.26 15.52 -2.59
CA GLU A 137 -13.53 15.89 -3.99
C GLU A 137 -14.91 16.52 -4.16
N ILE A 138 -15.93 16.03 -3.47
CA ILE A 138 -17.27 16.63 -3.52
C ILE A 138 -17.23 18.08 -3.02
N ARG A 139 -16.46 18.35 -1.96
CA ARG A 139 -16.41 19.64 -1.26
C ARG A 139 -15.36 20.63 -1.76
N ALA A 140 -14.39 20.18 -2.54
CA ALA A 140 -13.30 21.01 -3.05
C ALA A 140 -12.82 20.53 -4.43
N ASP A 141 -12.33 21.47 -5.25
CA ASP A 141 -11.72 21.14 -6.53
C ASP A 141 -10.27 20.70 -6.31
N LEU A 142 -10.05 19.40 -6.46
CA LEU A 142 -8.75 18.78 -6.24
C LEU A 142 -7.91 18.77 -7.52
N GLN A 143 -6.61 18.67 -7.35
CA GLN A 143 -5.60 18.52 -8.39
C GLN A 143 -4.62 17.44 -7.95
N VAL A 144 -4.29 16.52 -8.85
CA VAL A 144 -3.25 15.52 -8.60
C VAL A 144 -1.87 16.13 -8.80
N ILE A 145 -0.94 15.76 -7.90
CA ILE A 145 0.49 16.08 -7.99
C ILE A 145 1.20 14.79 -8.38
N ASN A 146 1.64 14.70 -9.63
CA ASN A 146 2.44 13.57 -10.10
C ASN A 146 3.93 13.78 -9.79
N PRO A 147 4.69 12.71 -9.44
CA PRO A 147 6.13 12.77 -9.46
C PRO A 147 6.67 13.15 -10.85
N THR A 148 7.76 13.91 -10.86
CA THR A 148 8.54 14.22 -12.07
C THR A 148 9.23 12.96 -12.62
N PRO A 149 9.69 12.96 -13.89
CA PRO A 149 10.47 11.83 -14.41
C PRO A 149 11.72 11.49 -13.61
N GLU A 150 12.35 12.47 -12.95
CA GLU A 150 13.48 12.22 -12.06
C GLU A 150 13.05 11.52 -10.76
N GLU A 151 11.97 12.00 -10.14
CA GLU A 151 11.40 11.37 -8.94
C GLU A 151 10.96 9.93 -9.24
N VAL A 152 10.33 9.68 -10.40
CA VAL A 152 10.00 8.32 -10.84
C VAL A 152 11.24 7.43 -10.93
N ARG A 153 12.33 7.92 -11.53
CA ARG A 153 13.59 7.15 -11.61
C ARG A 153 14.18 6.86 -10.23
N LYS A 154 14.15 7.83 -9.31
CA LYS A 154 14.64 7.64 -7.93
C LYS A 154 13.82 6.59 -7.18
N LEU A 155 12.48 6.68 -7.27
CA LEU A 155 11.57 5.69 -6.68
C LEU A 155 11.85 4.27 -7.21
N GLN A 156 11.95 4.13 -8.53
CA GLN A 156 12.26 2.85 -9.17
C GLN A 156 13.65 2.33 -8.80
N GLY A 157 14.65 3.21 -8.73
CA GLY A 157 16.01 2.88 -8.27
C GLY A 157 16.06 2.41 -6.81
N ALA A 158 15.13 2.87 -5.97
CA ALA A 158 14.93 2.40 -4.61
C ALA A 158 14.07 1.11 -4.51
N GLY A 159 13.70 0.50 -5.65
CA GLY A 159 12.88 -0.70 -5.70
C GLY A 159 11.37 -0.46 -5.58
N LEU A 160 10.91 0.79 -5.60
CA LEU A 160 9.49 1.12 -5.57
C LEU A 160 8.91 1.17 -6.98
N GLU A 161 7.83 0.43 -7.20
CA GLU A 161 7.09 0.51 -8.46
C GLU A 161 6.37 1.87 -8.58
N VAL A 162 6.28 2.40 -9.79
CA VAL A 162 5.40 3.52 -10.12
C VAL A 162 4.46 3.06 -11.23
N VAL A 163 3.16 3.02 -10.91
CA VAL A 163 2.11 2.59 -11.82
C VAL A 163 1.30 3.78 -12.33
N ARG A 164 0.74 3.63 -13.52
CA ARG A 164 -0.23 4.58 -14.08
C ARG A 164 -1.63 4.11 -13.73
N ILE A 165 -2.44 4.99 -13.16
CA ILE A 165 -3.86 4.76 -12.91
C ILE A 165 -4.69 5.81 -13.67
N SER A 166 -5.91 5.41 -14.03
CA SER A 166 -6.83 6.30 -14.72
C SER A 166 -7.31 7.42 -13.79
N PRO A 167 -7.33 8.69 -14.24
CA PRO A 167 -7.94 9.76 -13.44
C PRO A 167 -9.45 9.61 -13.28
N ARG A 168 -10.09 8.67 -14.00
CA ARG A 168 -11.53 8.35 -13.88
C ARG A 168 -11.94 7.78 -12.53
N ALA A 169 -10.99 7.47 -11.64
CA ALA A 169 -11.30 7.23 -10.24
C ALA A 169 -11.93 8.49 -9.59
N PHE A 170 -11.62 9.69 -10.09
CA PHE A 170 -12.27 10.95 -9.75
C PHE A 170 -13.50 11.19 -10.65
N THR A 171 -14.52 11.83 -10.11
CA THR A 171 -15.67 12.33 -10.90
C THR A 171 -15.41 13.70 -11.50
N LYS A 172 -14.45 14.46 -10.97
CA LYS A 172 -14.02 15.79 -11.45
C LYS A 172 -12.66 15.72 -12.16
N ASP A 173 -12.38 16.74 -12.98
CA ASP A 173 -11.06 16.92 -13.58
C ASP A 173 -10.00 17.26 -12.51
N VAL A 174 -9.00 16.40 -12.41
CA VAL A 174 -7.86 16.53 -11.48
C VAL A 174 -6.56 16.97 -12.17
N GLY A 175 -6.65 17.48 -13.41
CA GLY A 175 -5.58 18.18 -14.10
C GLY A 175 -4.40 17.33 -14.55
N VAL A 176 -4.57 16.00 -14.65
CA VAL A 176 -3.58 15.07 -15.19
C VAL A 176 -4.25 14.07 -16.13
N ARG A 177 -3.52 13.61 -17.16
CA ARG A 177 -4.00 12.57 -18.09
C ARG A 177 -3.95 11.17 -17.48
N GLU A 178 -2.92 10.93 -16.67
CA GLU A 178 -2.69 9.72 -15.91
C GLU A 178 -2.19 10.12 -14.53
N ILE A 179 -2.61 9.40 -13.50
CA ILE A 179 -2.07 9.57 -12.16
C ILE A 179 -0.91 8.58 -12.02
N LEU A 180 0.24 9.07 -11.57
CA LEU A 180 1.40 8.25 -11.24
C LEU A 180 1.39 7.96 -9.75
N ALA A 181 1.27 6.68 -9.41
CA ALA A 181 1.06 6.24 -8.04
C ALA A 181 2.05 5.13 -7.66
N VAL A 182 2.37 5.05 -6.37
CA VAL A 182 3.25 4.01 -5.82
C VAL A 182 2.39 3.00 -5.07
N PRO A 183 2.26 1.75 -5.56
CA PRO A 183 1.37 0.77 -4.96
C PRO A 183 1.97 0.17 -3.69
N LEU A 184 1.09 -0.15 -2.75
CA LEU A 184 1.32 -1.09 -1.66
C LEU A 184 0.31 -2.22 -1.80
N ILE A 185 0.67 -3.44 -1.41
CA ILE A 185 -0.19 -4.61 -1.68
C ILE A 185 -0.78 -5.11 -0.36
N PHE A 186 -2.11 -5.11 -0.28
CA PHE A 186 -2.89 -5.48 0.89
C PHE A 186 -3.35 -6.93 0.82
N GLY A 187 -3.44 -7.55 2.00
CA GLY A 187 -3.86 -8.93 2.13
C GLY A 187 -4.03 -9.37 3.56
N TYR A 188 -3.93 -10.68 3.75
CA TYR A 188 -3.99 -11.34 5.04
C TYR A 188 -2.68 -12.07 5.28
N ASN A 189 -1.93 -11.59 6.28
CA ASN A 189 -0.66 -12.19 6.66
C ASN A 189 -0.81 -12.93 7.99
N ALA A 190 -0.26 -14.13 8.04
CA ALA A 190 -0.29 -15.03 9.18
C ALA A 190 1.08 -15.09 9.86
N ARG A 191 1.13 -15.77 10.99
CA ARG A 191 2.39 -16.28 11.57
C ARG A 191 2.90 -17.49 10.77
N ALA A 192 4.15 -17.85 10.99
CA ALA A 192 4.79 -19.00 10.34
C ALA A 192 4.30 -20.38 10.85
N ASP A 193 3.60 -20.43 11.99
CA ASP A 193 3.06 -21.64 12.62
C ASP A 193 1.68 -22.05 12.06
N LEU A 194 1.06 -21.22 11.20
CA LEU A 194 -0.15 -21.61 10.50
C LEU A 194 0.17 -22.80 9.57
N PRO A 195 -0.63 -23.88 9.54
CA PRO A 195 -0.26 -25.07 8.78
C PRO A 195 0.02 -24.78 7.30
N GLU A 196 1.13 -25.33 6.78
CA GLU A 196 1.54 -25.16 5.38
C GLU A 196 0.41 -25.49 4.41
N ASP A 197 -0.23 -26.65 4.60
CA ASP A 197 -1.31 -27.11 3.74
C ASP A 197 -2.51 -26.16 3.77
N LEU A 198 -2.87 -25.63 4.95
CA LEU A 198 -3.98 -24.67 5.06
C LEU A 198 -3.73 -23.41 4.24
N VAL A 199 -2.55 -22.80 4.34
CA VAL A 199 -2.21 -21.60 3.54
C VAL A 199 -2.18 -21.92 2.06
N TYR A 200 -1.62 -23.07 1.68
CA TYR A 200 -1.64 -23.52 0.29
C TYR A 200 -3.08 -23.69 -0.24
N GLN A 201 -3.98 -24.31 0.53
CA GLN A 201 -5.40 -24.46 0.15
C GLN A 201 -6.12 -23.11 0.05
N ILE A 202 -5.85 -22.16 0.94
CA ILE A 202 -6.39 -20.79 0.87
C ILE A 202 -6.00 -20.14 -0.47
N LEU A 203 -4.72 -20.20 -0.84
CA LEU A 203 -4.23 -19.62 -2.10
C LEU A 203 -4.91 -20.26 -3.31
N LYS A 204 -4.99 -21.60 -3.37
CA LYS A 204 -5.66 -22.31 -4.46
C LYS A 204 -7.16 -21.99 -4.53
N ALA A 205 -7.83 -21.85 -3.39
CA ALA A 205 -9.25 -21.50 -3.32
C ALA A 205 -9.51 -20.10 -3.87
N PHE A 206 -8.71 -19.11 -3.46
CA PHE A 206 -8.83 -17.75 -3.97
C PHE A 206 -8.43 -17.63 -5.45
N GLU A 207 -7.37 -18.32 -5.89
CA GLU A 207 -6.99 -18.37 -7.32
C GLU A 207 -8.16 -18.88 -8.16
N LYS A 208 -8.78 -19.99 -7.75
CA LYS A 208 -9.96 -20.56 -8.43
C LYS A 208 -11.18 -19.63 -8.40
N ALA A 209 -11.34 -18.85 -7.34
CA ALA A 209 -12.47 -17.95 -7.16
C ALA A 209 -12.29 -16.59 -7.85
N ALA A 210 -11.04 -16.16 -8.11
CA ALA A 210 -10.72 -14.80 -8.53
C ALA A 210 -11.53 -14.30 -9.75
N PRO A 211 -11.73 -15.08 -10.83
CA PRO A 211 -12.55 -14.62 -11.96
C PRO A 211 -13.99 -14.28 -11.55
N ARG A 212 -14.64 -15.15 -10.78
CA ARG A 212 -16.01 -14.94 -10.29
C ARG A 212 -16.12 -13.79 -9.30
N LEU A 213 -15.07 -13.55 -8.52
CA LEU A 213 -15.02 -12.41 -7.62
C LEU A 213 -14.89 -11.09 -8.41
N ALA A 214 -14.04 -11.06 -9.44
CA ALA A 214 -13.83 -9.88 -10.28
C ALA A 214 -15.06 -9.50 -11.13
N GLU A 215 -15.91 -10.47 -11.48
CA GLU A 215 -17.22 -10.23 -12.10
C GLU A 215 -18.18 -9.47 -11.16
N ARG A 216 -18.10 -9.72 -9.85
CA ARG A 216 -19.00 -9.14 -8.85
C ARG A 216 -18.50 -7.81 -8.28
N ASP A 217 -17.19 -7.68 -8.14
CA ASP A 217 -16.56 -6.49 -7.59
C ASP A 217 -15.24 -6.21 -8.30
N ALA A 218 -15.14 -5.01 -8.87
CA ALA A 218 -13.95 -4.54 -9.56
C ALA A 218 -12.69 -4.54 -8.67
N GLY A 219 -12.87 -4.50 -7.35
CA GLY A 219 -11.80 -4.66 -6.35
C GLY A 219 -10.99 -5.94 -6.50
N PHE A 220 -11.55 -7.00 -7.08
CA PHE A 220 -10.82 -8.27 -7.29
C PHE A 220 -10.19 -8.40 -8.68
N ARG A 221 -10.31 -7.39 -9.56
CA ARG A 221 -9.72 -7.46 -10.91
C ARG A 221 -8.21 -7.71 -10.89
N PRO A 222 -7.39 -7.00 -10.08
CA PRO A 222 -5.95 -7.28 -10.03
C PRO A 222 -5.64 -8.72 -9.58
N LEU A 223 -6.47 -9.28 -8.69
CA LEU A 223 -6.35 -10.67 -8.23
C LEU A 223 -6.62 -11.67 -9.36
N ALA A 224 -7.63 -11.39 -10.19
CA ALA A 224 -8.04 -12.24 -11.31
C ALA A 224 -7.13 -12.11 -12.54
N GLU A 225 -6.57 -10.92 -12.79
CA GLU A 225 -5.66 -10.66 -13.91
C GLU A 225 -4.40 -11.52 -13.80
N ASN A 226 -3.76 -11.54 -12.62
CA ASN A 226 -2.62 -12.39 -12.38
C ASN A 226 -2.40 -12.65 -10.88
N PHE A 227 -3.05 -13.71 -10.38
CA PHE A 227 -3.00 -14.08 -8.98
C PHE A 227 -1.57 -14.25 -8.45
N ALA A 228 -0.75 -15.01 -9.18
CA ALA A 228 0.62 -15.31 -8.77
C ALA A 228 1.51 -14.07 -8.80
N ALA A 229 1.40 -13.23 -9.84
CA ALA A 229 2.19 -12.00 -9.93
C ALA A 229 1.86 -11.01 -8.81
N LEU A 230 0.61 -10.96 -8.34
CA LEU A 230 0.24 -10.13 -7.20
C LEU A 230 0.97 -10.57 -5.91
N GLN A 231 1.07 -11.88 -5.66
CA GLN A 231 1.82 -12.39 -4.51
C GLN A 231 3.31 -12.08 -4.64
N VAL A 232 3.87 -12.28 -5.84
CA VAL A 232 5.28 -11.98 -6.14
C VAL A 232 5.58 -10.50 -5.94
N ALA A 233 4.72 -9.60 -6.41
CA ALA A 233 4.90 -8.16 -6.28
C ALA A 233 4.96 -7.75 -4.79
N ALA A 234 4.14 -8.36 -3.93
CA ALA A 234 4.16 -8.07 -2.51
C ALA A 234 5.45 -8.52 -1.83
N ILE A 235 5.97 -9.70 -2.17
CA ILE A 235 7.26 -10.19 -1.65
C ILE A 235 8.41 -9.31 -2.15
N ARG A 236 8.39 -8.90 -3.43
CA ARG A 236 9.42 -8.02 -4.00
C ARG A 236 9.45 -6.63 -3.37
N ALA A 237 8.32 -6.13 -2.89
CA ALA A 237 8.25 -4.83 -2.24
C ALA A 237 8.95 -4.83 -0.85
N THR A 238 8.94 -5.96 -0.13
CA THR A 238 9.58 -6.12 1.19
C THR A 238 10.29 -7.48 1.33
N PRO A 239 11.34 -7.76 0.52
CA PRO A 239 11.95 -9.10 0.41
C PRO A 239 12.74 -9.54 1.65
N SER A 240 12.93 -8.64 2.62
CA SER A 240 13.54 -8.95 3.91
C SER A 240 12.64 -9.78 4.82
N ILE A 241 11.33 -9.76 4.57
CA ILE A 241 10.33 -10.50 5.33
C ILE A 241 10.26 -11.95 4.80
N PRO A 242 10.33 -12.97 5.66
CA PRO A 242 10.17 -14.36 5.24
C PRO A 242 8.80 -14.65 4.62
N VAL A 243 8.76 -15.68 3.79
CA VAL A 243 7.56 -16.18 3.11
C VAL A 243 7.01 -17.40 3.80
N HIS A 244 5.70 -17.46 4.02
CA HIS A 244 5.02 -18.61 4.60
C HIS A 244 5.29 -19.88 3.75
N PRO A 245 5.54 -21.06 4.36
CA PRO A 245 5.77 -22.31 3.63
C PRO A 245 4.69 -22.62 2.59
N GLY A 246 3.42 -22.42 2.93
CA GLY A 246 2.29 -22.64 2.01
C GLY A 246 2.30 -21.70 0.80
N LEU A 247 2.70 -20.43 0.99
CA LEU A 247 2.88 -19.48 -0.13
C LEU A 247 4.10 -19.87 -0.97
N ALA A 248 5.20 -20.27 -0.34
CA ALA A 248 6.39 -20.73 -1.06
C ALA A 248 6.09 -21.95 -1.92
N ARG A 249 5.35 -22.94 -1.39
CA ARG A 249 4.88 -24.11 -2.13
C ARG A 249 4.04 -23.71 -3.35
N TYR A 250 3.07 -22.83 -3.17
CA TYR A 250 2.24 -22.31 -4.26
C TYR A 250 3.10 -21.63 -5.35
N LEU A 251 4.02 -20.74 -4.97
CA LEU A 251 4.85 -20.01 -5.93
C LEU A 251 5.84 -20.93 -6.68
N ARG A 252 6.32 -22.00 -6.05
CA ARG A 252 7.14 -23.04 -6.69
C ARG A 252 6.33 -23.84 -7.71
N GLU A 253 5.11 -24.24 -7.38
CA GLU A 253 4.19 -24.90 -8.34
C GLU A 253 3.97 -24.01 -9.58
N LYS A 254 3.84 -22.70 -9.36
CA LYS A 254 3.65 -21.72 -10.45
C LYS A 254 4.93 -21.35 -11.20
N GLY A 255 6.09 -21.85 -10.78
CA GLY A 255 7.38 -21.55 -11.42
C GLY A 255 7.85 -20.09 -11.26
N VAL A 256 7.34 -19.36 -10.26
CA VAL A 256 7.66 -17.94 -10.01
C VAL A 256 8.36 -17.70 -8.67
N TRP A 257 8.75 -18.77 -7.98
CA TRP A 257 9.57 -18.69 -6.78
C TRP A 257 10.98 -18.23 -7.09
N GLN A 258 11.50 -17.28 -6.32
CA GLN A 258 12.87 -16.79 -6.46
C GLN A 258 13.77 -17.37 -5.36
N ALA A 259 14.99 -17.77 -5.72
CA ALA A 259 15.90 -18.49 -4.84
C ALA A 259 16.40 -17.64 -3.65
N GLU A 260 16.44 -16.32 -3.82
CA GLU A 260 16.83 -15.36 -2.79
C GLU A 260 15.79 -15.18 -1.67
N TRP A 261 14.54 -15.60 -1.88
CA TRP A 261 13.49 -15.48 -0.88
C TRP A 261 13.66 -16.50 0.24
N LYS A 262 13.46 -16.05 1.48
CA LYS A 262 13.57 -16.90 2.67
C LYS A 262 12.21 -17.49 3.00
N VAL A 263 12.14 -18.81 3.17
CA VAL A 263 10.96 -19.46 3.74
C VAL A 263 11.00 -19.33 5.26
N ALA A 264 9.89 -18.92 5.86
CA ALA A 264 9.76 -18.87 7.30
C ALA A 264 9.83 -20.28 7.90
N GLN A 265 10.57 -20.43 9.00
CA GLN A 265 10.57 -21.68 9.76
C GLN A 265 9.47 -21.56 10.82
N GLY A 266 8.51 -22.50 10.81
CA GLY A 266 7.59 -22.67 11.94
C GLY A 266 8.40 -23.02 13.18
N ARG A 267 8.14 -22.34 14.29
CA ARG A 267 8.62 -22.76 15.61
C ARG A 267 7.53 -23.55 16.29
#